data_AF-A0A3M7AZK5-F1
#
_entry.id   AF-A0A3M7AZK5-F1
#
_cell.length_a   1.000
_cell.length_b   1.000
_cell.length_c   1.000
_cell.angle_alpha   90.00
_cell.angle_beta   90.00
_cell.angle_gamma   90.00
#
_symmetry.space_group_name_H-M   'P 1'
#
loop_
_entity.id
_entity.type
_entity.pdbx_description
1 polymer ?
#
loop_
_entity_poly.entity_id
_entity_poly.type
_entity_poly.pdbx_seq_one_letter_code
_entity_poly.pdbx_strand_id
1 'polypeptide(L)'
;MDAMFMESLDWVDKTYYSKHAGEDPSELRDMYYPNLKAFENFEEVKTKEKRDPWEAGWAFLKRFGKKAGLSLGIYVASFLPYVGRFVLPAASFWTFNEKVGLPAAVVIFGSSVFLPKKYLVMFLQSYFSSRSLMRELLEPYFSRTHPTPQQKRRWFHDREGVLYGFALAFFVLLKVPLLGVLIYGIAEASTAYLITKITTPPPPPGQAAEEWKEKDTRWENKHEFLDLPLDKMDKLNVKTRGKEEKPTESSGIATGRQFS
;
A
#
# COMPACT_ATOMS: atom_id res chain seq x y z
N MET A 1 5.18 9.28 -16.67
CA MET A 1 4.72 8.20 -15.78
C MET A 1 3.48 8.67 -15.06
N ASP A 2 3.60 9.73 -14.25
CA ASP A 2 2.49 10.33 -13.51
C ASP A 2 1.20 10.66 -14.30
N ALA A 3 1.34 11.14 -15.54
CA ALA A 3 0.19 11.47 -16.40
C ALA A 3 -0.71 10.26 -16.72
N MET A 4 -0.13 9.07 -16.95
CA MET A 4 -0.91 7.88 -17.32
C MET A 4 -1.77 7.39 -16.16
N PHE A 5 -1.23 7.43 -14.94
CA PHE A 5 -1.98 7.14 -13.72
C PHE A 5 -3.18 8.10 -13.58
N MET A 6 -2.93 9.41 -13.75
CA MET A 6 -3.96 10.43 -13.61
C MET A 6 -5.04 10.35 -14.70
N GLU A 7 -4.66 10.11 -15.95
CA GLU A 7 -5.61 9.90 -17.05
C GLU A 7 -6.47 8.64 -16.84
N SER A 8 -5.84 7.56 -16.39
CA SER A 8 -6.56 6.32 -16.06
C SER A 8 -7.56 6.54 -14.93
N LEU A 9 -7.19 7.35 -13.94
CA LEU A 9 -8.07 7.67 -12.81
C LEU A 9 -9.27 8.53 -13.25
N ASP A 10 -9.05 9.52 -14.11
CA ASP A 10 -10.13 10.32 -14.73
C ASP A 10 -11.10 9.42 -15.53
N TRP A 11 -10.56 8.48 -16.31
CA TRP A 11 -11.39 7.50 -17.02
C TRP A 11 -12.20 6.61 -16.06
N VAL A 12 -11.59 6.15 -14.96
CA VAL A 12 -12.28 5.34 -13.94
C VAL A 12 -13.42 6.12 -13.29
N ASP A 13 -13.20 7.38 -12.94
CA ASP A 13 -14.25 8.24 -12.37
C ASP A 13 -15.39 8.48 -13.37
N LYS A 14 -15.09 8.86 -14.61
CA LYS A 14 -16.11 9.04 -15.67
C LYS A 14 -16.93 7.77 -15.90
N THR A 15 -16.27 6.62 -15.95
CA THR A 15 -16.92 5.33 -16.13
C THR A 15 -17.81 4.98 -14.94
N TYR A 16 -17.36 5.27 -13.71
CA TYR A 16 -18.15 5.05 -12.51
C TYR A 16 -19.46 5.85 -12.54
N TYR A 17 -19.40 7.16 -12.82
CA TYR A 17 -20.61 7.99 -12.91
C TYR A 17 -21.51 7.60 -14.08
N SER A 18 -20.93 7.20 -15.22
CA SER A 18 -21.71 6.70 -16.36
C SER A 18 -22.47 5.42 -16.01
N LYS A 19 -21.87 4.50 -15.25
CA LYS A 19 -22.53 3.27 -14.78
C LYS A 19 -23.64 3.52 -13.76
N HIS A 20 -23.52 4.57 -12.95
CA HIS A 20 -24.46 4.90 -11.88
C HIS A 20 -25.32 6.13 -12.22
N ALA A 21 -25.47 6.47 -13.51
CA ALA A 21 -26.18 7.67 -13.96
C ALA A 21 -27.67 7.70 -13.59
N GLY A 22 -28.25 6.55 -13.23
CA GLY A 22 -29.64 6.42 -12.75
C GLY A 22 -29.78 6.31 -11.23
N GLU A 23 -28.70 6.40 -10.46
CA GLU A 23 -28.70 6.38 -9.00
C GLU A 23 -28.69 7.81 -8.42
N ASP A 24 -29.04 7.97 -7.15
CA ASP A 24 -29.06 9.28 -6.49
C ASP A 24 -27.63 9.84 -6.41
N PRO A 25 -27.37 11.06 -6.93
CA PRO A 25 -26.05 11.69 -6.85
C PRO A 25 -25.48 11.83 -5.44
N SER A 26 -26.34 11.90 -4.41
CA SER A 26 -25.93 11.98 -3.01
C SER A 26 -25.40 10.67 -2.44
N GLU A 27 -25.75 9.54 -3.04
CA GLU A 27 -25.25 8.21 -2.69
C GLU A 27 -23.97 7.85 -3.46
N LEU A 28 -23.55 8.64 -4.45
CA LEU A 28 -22.34 8.36 -5.21
C LEU A 28 -21.08 8.70 -4.40
N ARG A 29 -20.03 7.90 -4.58
CA ARG A 29 -18.70 8.23 -4.03
C ARG A 29 -18.16 9.50 -4.67
N ASP A 30 -17.32 10.24 -3.95
CA ASP A 30 -16.59 11.37 -4.51
C ASP A 30 -15.57 10.94 -5.59
N MET A 31 -15.23 11.89 -6.46
CA MET A 31 -14.24 11.71 -7.53
C MET A 31 -12.81 11.76 -6.97
N TYR A 32 -11.93 10.87 -7.43
CA TYR A 32 -10.53 10.83 -7.01
C TYR A 32 -9.66 11.77 -7.83
N TYR A 33 -9.87 11.81 -9.16
CA TYR A 33 -9.06 12.62 -10.07
C TYR A 33 -9.02 14.12 -9.71
N PRO A 34 -10.15 14.83 -9.58
CA PRO A 34 -10.13 16.27 -9.30
C PRO A 34 -9.56 16.56 -7.91
N ASN A 35 -9.85 15.71 -6.92
CA ASN A 35 -9.37 15.89 -5.56
C ASN A 35 -7.84 15.69 -5.48
N LEU A 36 -7.31 14.62 -6.09
CA LEU A 36 -5.85 14.40 -6.17
C LEU A 36 -5.14 15.50 -6.97
N LYS A 37 -5.75 16.03 -8.02
CA LYS A 37 -5.21 17.16 -8.78
C LYS A 37 -5.17 18.44 -7.93
N ALA A 38 -6.11 18.63 -7.00
CA ALA A 38 -6.09 19.75 -6.07
C ALA A 38 -4.91 19.68 -5.09
N PHE A 39 -4.49 18.49 -4.65
CA PHE A 39 -3.28 18.32 -3.81
C PHE A 39 -2.00 18.78 -4.50
N GLU A 40 -1.90 18.63 -5.83
CA GLU A 40 -0.72 19.05 -6.59
C GLU A 40 -0.52 20.58 -6.58
N ASN A 41 -1.61 21.34 -6.50
CA ASN A 41 -1.61 22.79 -6.54
C ASN A 41 -1.51 23.46 -5.17
N PHE A 42 -1.60 22.70 -4.06
CA PHE A 42 -1.63 23.26 -2.71
C PHE A 42 -0.22 23.67 -2.22
N GLU A 43 -0.09 24.90 -1.70
CA GLU A 43 1.21 25.54 -1.44
C GLU A 43 2.10 24.80 -0.42
N GLU A 44 1.54 24.06 0.55
CA GLU A 44 2.34 23.25 1.49
C GLU A 44 3.19 22.16 0.82
N VAL A 45 2.80 21.71 -0.39
CA VAL A 45 3.55 20.71 -1.17
C VAL A 45 4.82 21.29 -1.80
N LYS A 46 4.84 22.60 -2.09
CA LYS A 46 6.00 23.28 -2.70
C LYS A 46 7.12 23.56 -1.69
N THR A 47 6.80 23.53 -0.40
CA THR A 47 7.75 23.80 0.70
C THR A 47 8.46 22.54 1.17
N LYS A 48 8.91 21.67 0.25
CA LYS A 48 9.89 20.65 0.64
C LYS A 48 11.24 21.33 0.85
N GLU A 49 11.58 21.50 2.12
CA GLU A 49 12.91 21.82 2.63
C GLU A 49 14.00 21.23 1.71
N LYS A 50 14.79 22.13 1.12
CA LYS A 50 16.07 21.77 0.50
C LYS A 50 16.98 21.26 1.62
N ARG A 51 16.90 19.96 1.94
CA ARG A 51 17.89 19.33 2.81
C ARG A 51 19.25 19.46 2.16
N ASP A 52 20.22 19.90 2.93
CA ASP A 52 21.58 20.10 2.46
C ASP A 52 22.10 18.77 1.86
N PRO A 53 22.54 18.76 0.57
CA PRO A 53 23.10 17.58 -0.08
C PRO A 53 24.20 16.89 0.75
N TRP A 54 24.94 17.66 1.55
CA TRP A 54 26.00 17.14 2.40
C TRP A 54 25.48 16.34 3.60
N GLU A 55 24.44 16.82 4.26
CA GLU A 55 23.79 16.11 5.36
C GLU A 55 23.12 14.81 4.87
N ALA A 56 22.50 14.85 3.68
CA ALA A 56 21.94 13.68 3.04
C ALA A 56 23.04 12.65 2.69
N GLY A 57 24.19 13.11 2.18
CA GLY A 57 25.36 12.28 1.88
C GLY A 57 25.95 11.60 3.12
N TRP A 58 26.13 12.34 4.21
CA TRP A 58 26.66 11.79 5.46
C TRP A 58 25.68 10.80 6.13
N ALA A 59 24.38 11.13 6.14
CA ALA A 59 23.36 10.22 6.62
C ALA A 59 23.30 8.93 5.79
N PHE A 60 23.49 9.03 4.47
CA PHE A 60 23.59 7.86 3.59
C PHE A 60 24.83 7.02 3.93
N LEU A 61 26.01 7.64 4.03
CA LEU A 61 27.27 6.94 4.31
C LEU A 61 27.23 6.23 5.68
N LYS A 62 26.71 6.89 6.73
CA LYS A 62 26.57 6.28 8.06
C LYS A 62 25.64 5.06 8.05
N ARG A 63 24.53 5.13 7.30
CA ARG A 63 23.58 4.02 7.15
C ARG A 63 24.17 2.87 6.35
N PHE A 64 24.89 3.17 5.27
CA PHE A 64 25.50 2.16 4.41
C PHE A 64 26.71 1.52 5.09
N GLY A 65 27.54 2.32 5.75
CA GLY A 65 28.71 1.86 6.51
C GLY A 65 28.34 0.92 7.65
N LYS A 66 27.26 1.20 8.41
CA LYS A 66 26.77 0.28 9.45
C LYS A 66 26.36 -1.07 8.86
N LYS A 67 25.69 -1.06 7.70
CA LYS A 67 25.28 -2.30 7.01
C LYS A 67 26.49 -3.05 6.45
N ALA A 68 27.43 -2.35 5.81
CA ALA A 68 28.65 -2.91 5.26
C ALA A 68 29.54 -3.54 6.34
N GLY A 69 29.72 -2.85 7.47
CA GLY A 69 30.46 -3.36 8.63
C GLY A 69 29.82 -4.61 9.22
N LEU A 70 28.49 -4.63 9.37
CA LEU A 70 27.77 -5.81 9.83
C LEU A 70 27.93 -7.00 8.85
N SER A 71 27.78 -6.77 7.54
CA SER A 71 27.98 -7.82 6.54
C SER A 71 29.42 -8.33 6.50
N LEU A 72 30.41 -7.45 6.67
CA LEU A 72 31.81 -7.82 6.74
C LEU A 72 32.10 -8.63 8.01
N GLY A 73 31.52 -8.24 9.15
CA GLY A 73 31.61 -9.01 10.40
C GLY A 73 31.01 -10.40 10.28
N ILE A 74 29.83 -10.53 9.66
CA ILE A 74 29.19 -11.82 9.37
C ILE A 74 30.07 -12.66 8.43
N TYR A 75 30.64 -12.04 7.40
CA TYR A 75 31.53 -12.71 6.44
C TYR A 75 32.81 -13.23 7.11
N VAL A 76 33.49 -12.39 7.90
CA VAL A 76 34.68 -12.80 8.68
C VAL A 76 34.31 -13.92 9.66
N ALA A 77 33.18 -13.79 10.36
CA ALA A 77 32.70 -14.81 11.28
C ALA A 77 32.38 -16.15 10.59
N SER A 78 32.03 -16.13 9.31
CA SER A 78 31.78 -17.35 8.52
C SER A 78 33.04 -18.19 8.25
N PHE A 79 34.24 -17.61 8.40
CA PHE A 79 35.51 -18.34 8.28
C PHE A 79 35.96 -19.02 9.57
N LEU A 80 35.27 -18.82 10.70
CA LEU A 80 35.63 -19.53 11.93
C LEU A 80 35.38 -21.04 11.77
N PRO A 81 36.37 -21.89 12.08
CA PRO A 81 36.17 -23.33 12.05
C PRO A 81 35.04 -23.74 13.02
N TYR A 82 34.26 -24.74 12.63
CA TYR A 82 33.07 -25.28 13.33
C TYR A 82 31.84 -24.35 13.43
N VAL A 83 32.03 -23.07 13.77
CA VAL A 83 30.92 -22.11 13.95
C VAL A 83 30.51 -21.47 12.63
N GLY A 84 31.47 -21.25 11.72
CA GLY A 84 31.29 -20.49 10.48
C GLY A 84 30.16 -20.99 9.58
N ARG A 85 29.89 -22.31 9.55
CA ARG A 85 28.79 -22.88 8.75
C ARG A 85 27.41 -22.42 9.21
N PHE A 86 27.26 -22.06 10.48
CA PHE A 86 25.99 -21.66 11.09
C PHE A 86 25.80 -20.14 11.13
N VAL A 87 26.89 -19.37 10.99
CA VAL A 87 26.87 -17.90 11.01
C VAL A 87 25.97 -17.34 9.91
N LEU A 88 26.12 -17.81 8.67
CA LEU A 88 25.33 -17.31 7.54
C LEU A 88 23.83 -17.65 7.68
N PRO A 89 23.42 -18.90 8.00
CA PRO A 89 22.03 -19.22 8.29
C PRO A 89 21.44 -18.42 9.46
N ALA A 90 22.17 -18.30 10.57
CA ALA A 90 21.70 -17.60 11.76
C ALA A 90 21.52 -16.10 11.51
N ALA A 91 22.50 -15.45 10.86
CA ALA A 91 22.41 -14.04 10.50
C ALA A 91 21.28 -13.78 9.50
N SER A 92 21.07 -14.71 8.55
CA SER A 92 19.96 -14.62 7.59
C SER A 92 18.61 -14.77 8.28
N PHE A 93 18.48 -15.71 9.23
CA PHE A 93 17.26 -15.89 10.02
C PHE A 93 16.96 -14.65 10.87
N TRP A 94 17.95 -14.11 11.58
CA TRP A 94 17.78 -12.93 12.43
C TRP A 94 17.31 -11.72 11.62
N THR A 95 17.99 -11.45 10.51
CA THR A 95 17.67 -10.31 9.62
C THR A 95 16.29 -10.46 9.00
N PHE A 96 15.91 -11.68 8.60
CA PHE A 96 14.61 -11.95 7.98
C PHE A 96 13.46 -11.88 9.00
N ASN A 97 13.64 -12.47 10.18
CA ASN A 97 12.67 -12.43 11.29
C ASN A 97 12.33 -11.00 11.70
N GLU A 98 13.32 -10.11 11.77
CA GLU A 98 13.09 -8.70 12.11
C GLU A 98 12.20 -7.97 11.08
N LYS A 99 12.15 -8.45 9.82
CA LYS A 99 11.40 -7.81 8.73
C LYS A 99 10.08 -8.47 8.40
N VAL A 100 9.95 -9.78 8.62
CA VAL A 100 8.79 -10.58 8.19
C VAL A 100 8.09 -11.29 9.36
N GLY A 101 8.71 -11.27 10.54
CA GLY A 101 8.17 -11.90 11.74
C GLY A 101 8.53 -13.38 11.87
N LEU A 102 8.36 -13.88 13.10
CA LEU A 102 8.82 -15.21 13.51
C LEU A 102 8.12 -16.35 12.76
N PRO A 103 6.79 -16.33 12.53
CA PRO A 103 6.11 -17.42 11.83
C PRO A 103 6.66 -17.63 10.42
N ALA A 104 6.83 -16.56 9.65
CA ALA A 104 7.35 -16.62 8.29
C ALA A 104 8.83 -17.05 8.27
N ALA A 105 9.64 -16.55 9.20
CA ALA A 105 11.05 -16.92 9.32
C ALA A 105 11.23 -18.41 9.64
N VAL A 106 10.45 -18.95 10.58
CA VAL A 106 10.49 -20.38 10.93
C VAL A 106 10.06 -21.25 9.77
N VAL A 107 9.00 -20.87 9.05
CA VAL A 107 8.56 -21.61 7.87
C VAL A 107 9.64 -21.62 6.80
N ILE A 108 10.20 -20.46 6.44
CA ILE A 108 11.19 -20.32 5.37
C ILE A 108 12.50 -21.04 5.70
N PHE A 109 13.06 -20.83 6.89
CA PHE A 109 14.32 -21.44 7.26
C PHE A 109 14.16 -22.90 7.69
N GLY A 110 13.03 -23.28 8.28
CA GLY A 110 12.70 -24.67 8.57
C GLY A 110 12.47 -25.48 7.30
N SER A 111 11.74 -24.92 6.33
CA SER A 111 11.52 -25.57 5.03
C SER A 111 12.79 -25.60 4.19
N SER A 112 13.74 -24.67 4.38
CA SER A 112 15.04 -24.66 3.68
C SER A 112 15.93 -25.87 3.95
N VAL A 113 15.65 -26.63 5.02
CA VAL A 113 16.31 -27.91 5.30
C VAL A 113 15.94 -28.96 4.24
N PHE A 114 14.73 -28.89 3.71
CA PHE A 114 14.18 -29.86 2.75
C PHE A 114 14.03 -29.29 1.33
N LEU A 115 13.86 -27.97 1.18
CA LEU A 115 13.69 -27.31 -0.11
C LEU A 115 15.03 -26.84 -0.70
N PRO A 116 15.29 -27.14 -1.99
CA PRO A 116 16.45 -26.61 -2.69
C PRO A 116 16.52 -25.08 -2.62
N LYS A 117 17.70 -24.54 -2.31
CA LYS A 117 17.96 -23.08 -2.15
C LYS A 117 17.42 -22.23 -3.31
N LYS A 118 17.40 -22.77 -4.53
CA LYS A 118 16.88 -22.10 -5.74
C LYS A 118 15.42 -21.63 -5.59
N TYR A 119 14.56 -22.43 -4.96
CA TYR A 119 13.15 -22.07 -4.77
C TYR A 119 13.00 -20.97 -3.73
N LEU A 120 13.83 -21.02 -2.68
CA LEU A 120 13.83 -19.98 -1.66
C LEU A 120 14.31 -18.64 -2.23
N VAL A 121 15.40 -18.64 -3.00
CA VAL A 121 15.90 -17.44 -3.69
C VAL A 121 14.85 -16.91 -4.67
N MET A 122 14.22 -17.78 -5.46
CA MET A 122 13.16 -17.38 -6.38
C MET A 122 11.96 -16.77 -5.65
N PHE A 123 11.54 -17.35 -4.53
CA PHE A 123 10.46 -16.81 -3.71
C PHE A 123 10.82 -15.44 -3.13
N LEU A 124 11.99 -15.32 -2.49
CA LEU A 124 12.45 -14.06 -1.90
C LEU A 124 12.60 -12.97 -2.97
N GLN A 125 13.19 -13.31 -4.11
CA GLN A 125 13.31 -12.38 -5.24
C GLN A 125 11.94 -11.92 -5.70
N SER A 126 10.99 -12.85 -5.91
CA SER A 126 9.63 -12.50 -6.33
C SER A 126 8.92 -11.63 -5.29
N TYR A 127 9.10 -11.92 -4.00
CA TYR A 127 8.58 -11.13 -2.89
C TYR A 127 9.11 -9.69 -2.89
N PHE A 128 10.44 -9.52 -2.89
CA PHE A 128 11.05 -8.20 -2.86
C PHE A 128 10.79 -7.42 -4.16
N SER A 129 10.86 -8.06 -5.32
CA SER A 129 10.56 -7.41 -6.60
C SER A 129 9.11 -6.95 -6.70
N SER A 130 8.15 -7.78 -6.28
CA SER A 130 6.72 -7.37 -6.27
C SER A 130 6.49 -6.20 -5.32
N ARG A 131 7.12 -6.22 -4.14
CA ARG A 131 7.02 -5.12 -3.17
C ARG A 131 7.64 -3.82 -3.69
N SER A 132 8.77 -3.90 -4.38
CA SER A 132 9.39 -2.74 -5.03
C SER A 132 8.51 -2.20 -6.14
N LEU A 133 8.02 -3.07 -7.03
CA LEU A 133 7.11 -2.71 -8.11
C LEU A 133 5.87 -1.97 -7.59
N MET A 134 5.21 -2.51 -6.55
CA MET A 134 4.03 -1.86 -5.98
C MET A 134 4.33 -0.45 -5.45
N ARG A 135 5.52 -0.25 -4.86
CA ARG A 135 5.92 1.07 -4.35
C ARG A 135 6.10 2.08 -5.47
N GLU A 136 6.67 1.65 -6.59
CA GLU A 136 6.83 2.48 -7.79
C GLU A 136 5.48 2.81 -8.41
N LEU A 137 4.60 1.81 -8.57
CA LEU A 137 3.25 1.99 -9.13
C LEU A 137 2.36 2.91 -8.28
N LEU A 138 2.55 2.94 -6.96
CA LEU A 138 1.81 3.82 -6.04
C LEU A 138 2.49 5.19 -5.82
N GLU A 139 3.67 5.41 -6.36
CA GLU A 139 4.38 6.68 -6.17
C GLU A 139 3.56 7.89 -6.67
N PRO A 140 2.86 7.85 -7.83
CA PRO A 140 1.95 8.91 -8.28
C PRO A 140 0.86 9.30 -7.26
N TYR A 141 0.38 8.34 -6.46
CA TYR A 141 -0.62 8.59 -5.43
C TYR A 141 -0.01 9.23 -4.18
N PHE A 142 1.11 8.69 -3.70
CA PHE A 142 1.77 9.17 -2.49
C PHE A 142 2.54 10.47 -2.68
N SER A 143 3.00 10.75 -3.89
CA SER A 143 3.63 12.02 -4.24
C SER A 143 2.64 13.19 -4.20
N ARG A 144 1.32 12.93 -4.15
CA ARG A 144 0.27 13.96 -4.03
C ARG A 144 -0.27 14.06 -2.62
N THR A 145 -0.65 12.93 -2.05
CA THR A 145 -1.25 12.87 -0.71
C THR A 145 -0.23 13.16 0.39
N HIS A 146 1.07 13.03 0.13
CA HIS A 146 2.15 13.35 1.07
C HIS A 146 1.94 12.76 2.49
N PRO A 147 1.64 11.46 2.64
CA PRO A 147 1.56 10.89 3.97
C PRO A 147 2.93 10.93 4.65
N THR A 148 2.92 11.04 5.97
CA THR A 148 4.14 10.88 6.77
C THR A 148 4.73 9.48 6.56
N PRO A 149 6.04 9.28 6.78
CA PRO A 149 6.67 7.96 6.64
C PRO A 149 6.01 6.88 7.50
N GLN A 150 5.50 7.25 8.68
CA GLN A 150 4.78 6.36 9.60
C GLN A 150 3.42 5.98 9.03
N GLN A 151 2.64 6.95 8.53
CA GLN A 151 1.35 6.72 7.87
C GLN A 151 1.52 5.82 6.63
N LYS A 152 2.46 6.16 5.73
CA LYS A 152 2.76 5.34 4.53
C LYS A 152 3.10 3.90 4.93
N ARG A 153 3.89 3.69 5.99
CA ARG A 153 4.25 2.35 6.47
C ARG A 153 3.04 1.56 6.98
N ARG A 154 2.16 2.18 7.78
CA ARG A 154 0.93 1.55 8.28
C ARG A 154 -0.02 1.20 7.14
N TRP A 155 -0.20 2.14 6.21
CA TRP A 155 -1.03 1.97 5.02
C TRP A 155 -0.62 0.75 4.18
N PHE A 156 0.69 0.61 3.91
CA PHE A 156 1.22 -0.53 3.15
C PHE A 156 1.07 -1.84 3.90
N HIS A 157 1.24 -1.82 5.22
CA HIS A 157 1.11 -3.01 6.06
C HIS A 157 -0.33 -3.52 6.11
N ASP A 158 -1.30 -2.62 6.26
CA ASP A 158 -2.71 -2.99 6.38
C ASP A 158 -3.29 -3.63 5.09
N ARG A 159 -2.71 -3.23 3.95
CA ARG A 159 -3.06 -3.66 2.59
C ARG A 159 -2.04 -4.63 1.97
N GLU A 160 -1.12 -5.18 2.77
CA GLU A 160 0.03 -5.94 2.26
C GLU A 160 -0.38 -7.13 1.38
N GLY A 161 -1.45 -7.85 1.74
CA GLY A 161 -1.93 -9.01 0.98
C GLY A 161 -2.43 -8.66 -0.42
N VAL A 162 -3.34 -7.68 -0.54
CA VAL A 162 -3.92 -7.27 -1.84
C VAL A 162 -2.86 -6.63 -2.73
N LEU A 163 -2.01 -5.78 -2.14
CA LEU A 163 -0.92 -5.11 -2.84
C LEU A 163 0.12 -6.11 -3.35
N TYR A 164 0.49 -7.10 -2.52
CA TYR A 164 1.41 -8.15 -2.91
C TYR A 164 0.84 -9.00 -4.05
N GLY A 165 -0.40 -9.47 -3.91
CA GLY A 165 -1.05 -10.29 -4.94
C GLY A 165 -1.17 -9.56 -6.28
N PHE A 166 -1.59 -8.29 -6.25
CA PHE A 166 -1.66 -7.43 -7.43
C PHE A 166 -0.29 -7.27 -8.10
N ALA A 167 0.73 -6.87 -7.34
CA ALA A 167 2.05 -6.65 -7.89
C ALA A 167 2.74 -7.94 -8.35
N LEU A 168 2.46 -9.08 -7.71
CA LEU A 168 3.00 -10.38 -8.11
C LEU A 168 2.50 -10.77 -9.51
N ALA A 169 1.23 -10.52 -9.83
CA ALA A 169 0.68 -10.78 -11.16
C ALA A 169 1.43 -9.98 -12.24
N PHE A 170 1.61 -8.67 -12.02
CA PHE A 170 2.37 -7.83 -12.96
C PHE A 170 3.86 -8.18 -12.99
N PHE A 171 4.46 -8.57 -11.87
CA PHE A 171 5.85 -9.03 -11.83
C PHE A 171 6.06 -10.26 -12.73
N VAL A 172 5.13 -11.21 -12.74
CA VAL A 172 5.19 -12.37 -13.64
C VAL A 172 5.06 -11.96 -15.10
N LEU A 173 4.13 -11.06 -15.42
CA LEU A 173 3.94 -10.55 -16.79
C LEU A 173 5.16 -9.77 -17.31
N LEU A 174 5.80 -8.97 -16.45
CA LEU A 174 6.99 -8.19 -16.79
C LEU A 174 8.23 -9.06 -17.08
N LYS A 175 8.23 -10.33 -16.68
CA LYS A 175 9.31 -11.26 -17.05
C LYS A 175 9.29 -11.66 -18.52
N VAL A 176 8.19 -11.42 -19.24
CA VAL A 176 8.14 -11.64 -20.69
C VAL A 176 8.92 -10.51 -21.37
N PRO A 177 10.07 -10.79 -22.00
CA PRO A 177 10.85 -9.76 -22.68
C PRO A 177 10.03 -9.13 -23.82
N LEU A 178 10.41 -7.92 -24.24
CA LEU A 178 9.77 -7.11 -25.30
C LEU A 178 8.42 -6.46 -24.96
N LEU A 179 7.70 -6.92 -23.93
CA LEU A 179 6.42 -6.32 -23.50
C LEU A 179 6.54 -5.40 -22.27
N GLY A 180 7.74 -5.24 -21.71
CA GLY A 180 7.95 -4.55 -20.43
C GLY A 180 7.30 -3.17 -20.33
N VAL A 181 7.51 -2.30 -21.32
CA VAL A 181 6.96 -0.92 -21.31
C VAL A 181 5.43 -0.93 -21.40
N LEU A 182 4.86 -1.77 -22.27
CA LEU A 182 3.41 -1.89 -22.43
C LEU A 182 2.75 -2.42 -21.15
N ILE A 183 3.30 -3.50 -20.59
CA ILE A 183 2.80 -4.10 -19.35
C ILE A 183 2.93 -3.12 -18.19
N TYR A 184 4.00 -2.33 -18.15
CA TYR A 184 4.17 -1.30 -17.13
C TYR A 184 3.08 -0.21 -17.23
N GLY A 185 2.75 0.25 -18.44
CA GLY A 185 1.62 1.17 -18.63
C GLY A 185 0.29 0.55 -18.16
N ILE A 186 0.01 -0.70 -18.54
CA ILE A 186 -1.19 -1.41 -18.06
C ILE A 186 -1.19 -1.53 -16.54
N ALA A 187 -0.03 -1.76 -15.91
CA ALA A 187 0.12 -1.83 -14.47
C ALA A 187 -0.18 -0.47 -13.81
N GLU A 188 0.30 0.64 -14.36
CA GLU A 188 -0.01 1.99 -13.87
C GLU A 188 -1.52 2.29 -13.95
N ALA A 189 -2.15 2.00 -15.09
CA ALA A 189 -3.59 2.17 -15.28
C ALA A 189 -4.41 1.29 -14.32
N SER A 190 -4.01 0.03 -14.16
CA SER A 190 -4.65 -0.91 -13.24
C SER A 190 -4.47 -0.48 -11.78
N THR A 191 -3.35 0.17 -11.45
CA THR A 191 -3.09 0.70 -10.12
C THR A 191 -3.99 1.89 -9.80
N ALA A 192 -4.28 2.74 -10.79
CA ALA A 192 -5.26 3.82 -10.63
C ALA A 192 -6.65 3.25 -10.27
N TYR A 193 -7.09 2.20 -10.96
CA TYR A 193 -8.33 1.50 -10.60
C TYR A 193 -8.25 0.85 -9.20
N LEU A 194 -7.14 0.16 -8.89
CA LEU A 194 -6.94 -0.49 -7.59
C LEU A 194 -7.06 0.51 -6.43
N ILE A 195 -6.47 1.71 -6.56
CA ILE A 195 -6.58 2.77 -5.55
C ILE A 195 -8.03 3.07 -5.22
N THR A 196 -8.90 3.20 -6.23
CA THR A 196 -10.34 3.43 -6.00
C THR A 196 -11.04 2.30 -5.24
N LYS A 197 -10.43 1.13 -5.09
CA LYS A 197 -10.98 -0.02 -4.36
C LYS A 197 -10.47 -0.18 -2.95
N ILE A 198 -9.25 0.27 -2.71
CA ILE A 198 -8.55 0.01 -1.44
C ILE A 198 -8.38 1.28 -0.60
N THR A 199 -8.75 2.45 -1.11
CA THR A 199 -8.77 3.71 -0.36
C THR A 199 -10.12 4.39 -0.49
N THR A 200 -10.37 5.37 0.38
CA THR A 200 -11.49 6.31 0.22
C THR A 200 -11.07 7.49 -0.65
N PRO A 201 -12.00 8.18 -1.32
CA PRO A 201 -11.66 9.37 -2.11
C PRO A 201 -11.06 10.43 -1.18
N PRO A 202 -9.92 11.04 -1.55
CA PRO A 202 -9.31 12.07 -0.72
C PRO A 202 -10.21 13.32 -0.72
N PRO A 203 -10.39 14.01 0.42
CA PRO A 203 -11.09 15.29 0.45
C PRO A 203 -10.23 16.39 -0.21
N PRO A 204 -10.80 17.57 -0.51
CA PRO A 204 -10.02 18.73 -0.92
C PRO A 204 -8.90 19.07 0.10
N PRO A 205 -7.78 19.65 -0.35
CA PRO A 205 -6.66 19.98 0.53
C PRO A 205 -7.07 20.97 1.63
N GLY A 206 -6.60 20.73 2.85
CA GLY A 206 -6.96 21.50 4.06
C GLY A 206 -6.89 20.63 5.33
N GLN A 207 -7.51 21.07 6.42
CA GLN A 207 -7.51 20.33 7.70
C GLN A 207 -8.14 18.94 7.58
N ALA A 208 -9.24 18.82 6.84
CA ALA A 208 -9.91 17.55 6.57
C ALA A 208 -9.01 16.53 5.84
N ALA A 209 -8.00 16.99 5.08
CA ALA A 209 -7.06 16.11 4.41
C ALA A 209 -6.10 15.43 5.39
N GLU A 210 -5.68 16.10 6.46
CA GLU A 210 -4.79 15.49 7.48
C GLU A 210 -5.53 14.44 8.30
N GLU A 211 -6.77 14.72 8.69
CA GLU A 211 -7.64 13.75 9.37
C GLU A 211 -7.92 12.52 8.48
N TRP A 212 -8.22 12.76 7.20
CA TRP A 212 -8.42 11.71 6.23
C TRP A 212 -7.16 10.85 6.04
N LYS A 213 -5.96 11.43 5.98
CA LYS A 213 -4.69 10.67 5.85
C LYS A 213 -4.49 9.71 7.01
N GLU A 214 -4.79 10.14 8.25
CA GLU A 214 -4.67 9.27 9.42
C GLU A 214 -5.71 8.13 9.36
N LYS A 215 -6.95 8.45 8.97
CA LYS A 215 -8.04 7.47 8.79
C LYS A 215 -7.72 6.45 7.69
N ASP A 216 -7.23 6.89 6.52
CA ASP A 216 -6.93 6.03 5.36
C ASP A 216 -5.76 5.06 5.65
N THR A 217 -4.95 5.28 6.69
CA THR A 217 -3.93 4.29 7.09
C THR A 217 -4.51 2.92 7.40
N ARG A 218 -5.79 2.85 7.80
CA ARG A 218 -6.55 1.61 8.01
C ARG A 218 -7.52 1.39 6.84
N TRP A 219 -7.56 0.17 6.33
CA TRP A 219 -8.50 -0.27 5.32
C TRP A 219 -9.85 -0.59 5.98
N GLU A 220 -10.68 0.43 6.13
CA GLU A 220 -11.97 0.33 6.84
C GLU A 220 -12.92 -0.70 6.21
N ASN A 221 -12.91 -0.81 4.87
CA ASN A 221 -13.82 -1.65 4.11
C ASN A 221 -13.24 -3.03 3.75
N LYS A 222 -12.18 -3.49 4.45
CA LYS A 222 -11.45 -4.71 4.12
C LYS A 222 -12.33 -5.96 4.04
N HIS A 223 -13.17 -6.16 5.04
CA HIS A 223 -14.04 -7.35 5.12
C HIS A 223 -15.12 -7.31 4.04
N GLU A 224 -15.78 -6.16 3.87
CA GLU A 224 -16.81 -5.99 2.84
C GLU A 224 -16.23 -6.17 1.43
N PHE A 225 -14.98 -5.75 1.18
CA PHE A 225 -14.31 -5.96 -0.10
C PHE A 225 -14.04 -7.44 -0.43
N LEU A 226 -13.66 -8.24 0.57
CA LEU A 226 -13.35 -9.66 0.35
C LEU A 226 -14.63 -10.51 0.16
N ASP A 227 -15.76 -10.05 0.70
CA ASP A 227 -17.03 -10.78 0.67
C ASP A 227 -17.94 -10.38 -0.52
N LEU A 228 -17.59 -9.33 -1.26
CA LEU A 228 -18.41 -8.84 -2.38
C LEU A 228 -18.25 -9.70 -3.64
N PRO A 229 -19.35 -10.01 -4.35
CA PRO A 229 -19.26 -10.63 -5.66
C PRO A 229 -18.65 -9.63 -6.66
N LEU A 230 -17.90 -10.16 -7.63
CA LEU A 230 -17.04 -9.37 -8.53
C LEU A 230 -17.81 -8.28 -9.31
N ASP A 231 -19.11 -8.47 -9.55
CA ASP A 231 -20.00 -7.52 -10.23
C ASP A 231 -20.36 -6.29 -9.38
N LYS A 232 -20.12 -6.32 -8.06
CA LYS A 232 -20.53 -5.26 -7.10
C LYS A 232 -19.37 -4.57 -6.40
N MET A 233 -18.14 -4.76 -6.88
CA MET A 233 -16.91 -4.17 -6.34
C MET A 233 -16.89 -2.63 -6.37
N ASP A 234 -17.81 -1.98 -7.10
CA ASP A 234 -17.94 -0.53 -7.20
C ASP A 234 -18.69 0.13 -6.02
N LYS A 235 -19.41 -0.65 -5.18
CA LYS A 235 -20.35 -0.12 -4.17
C LYS A 235 -19.77 0.22 -2.79
N LEU A 236 -18.50 -0.07 -2.52
CA LEU A 236 -17.92 0.07 -1.18
C LEU A 236 -17.71 1.50 -0.71
N ASN A 237 -17.38 2.42 -1.62
CA ASN A 237 -17.06 3.80 -1.24
C ASN A 237 -18.31 4.67 -1.02
N VAL A 238 -19.50 4.11 -1.28
CA VAL A 238 -20.81 4.73 -1.04
C VAL A 238 -21.20 4.65 0.44
N LYS A 239 -20.90 3.52 1.11
CA LYS A 239 -21.36 3.26 2.48
C LYS A 239 -20.61 4.02 3.57
N THR A 240 -19.41 4.53 3.30
CA THR A 240 -18.63 5.28 4.30
C THR A 240 -19.29 6.62 4.66
N ARG A 241 -20.01 7.25 3.73
CA ARG A 241 -20.76 8.50 3.97
C ARG A 241 -22.03 8.27 4.81
N GLY A 242 -22.74 7.17 4.58
CA GLY A 242 -23.99 6.84 5.30
C GLY A 242 -23.84 6.49 6.79
N LYS A 243 -22.61 6.29 7.29
CA LYS A 243 -22.34 6.13 8.73
C LYS A 243 -21.99 7.43 9.45
N GLU A 244 -21.59 8.47 8.74
CA GLU A 244 -21.18 9.75 9.34
C GLU A 244 -22.36 10.73 9.55
N GLU A 245 -23.53 10.48 8.93
CA GLU A 245 -24.71 11.36 9.02
C GLU A 245 -25.97 10.69 9.59
N LYS A 246 -25.87 9.94 10.69
CA LYS A 246 -27.08 9.69 11.53
C LYS A 246 -27.05 10.58 12.77
N PRO A 247 -27.87 11.65 12.82
CA PRO A 247 -28.18 12.31 14.08
C PRO A 247 -28.84 11.28 14.99
N THR A 248 -28.43 11.25 16.25
CA THR A 248 -29.05 10.47 17.31
C THR A 248 -30.51 10.90 17.47
N GLU A 249 -31.44 10.25 16.78
CA GLU A 249 -32.86 10.29 17.16
C GLU A 249 -33.02 9.51 18.47
N SER A 250 -33.08 10.26 19.57
CA SER A 250 -33.47 9.75 20.88
C SER A 250 -34.90 9.23 20.83
N SER A 251 -35.02 7.91 20.67
CA SER A 251 -35.96 7.02 21.36
C SER A 251 -37.31 7.63 21.79
N GLY A 252 -38.34 7.42 20.96
CA GLY A 252 -39.72 7.47 21.41
C GLY A 252 -39.97 6.44 22.51
N ILE A 253 -40.44 6.91 23.67
CA ILE A 253 -40.80 6.10 24.83
C ILE A 253 -42.10 5.35 24.51
N ALA A 254 -42.01 4.03 24.48
CA ALA A 254 -43.15 3.13 24.38
C ALA A 254 -43.85 2.96 25.75
N THR A 255 -45.13 3.33 25.79
CA THR A 255 -46.24 2.65 26.47
C THR A 255 -46.02 2.06 27.88
N GLY A 256 -46.49 2.82 28.89
CA GLY A 256 -46.72 2.33 30.26
C GLY A 256 -48.16 1.83 30.47
N ARG A 257 -48.28 0.61 31.01
CA ARG A 257 -49.51 -0.14 31.33
C ARG A 257 -50.46 0.62 32.27
N GLN A 258 -51.76 0.53 31.99
CA GLN A 258 -52.82 0.79 32.97
C GLN A 258 -52.97 -0.39 33.93
N PHE A 259 -53.04 -0.10 35.23
CA PHE A 259 -53.65 -0.95 36.25
C PHE A 259 -54.53 -0.08 37.15
N SER A 260 -55.75 -0.59 37.38
CA SER A 260 -56.87 -0.11 38.21
C SER A 260 -57.62 1.13 37.76
#